data_AF-H3CJI6-F1
#
_entry.id   AF-H3CJI6-F1
#
_cell.length_a   1.000
_cell.length_b   1.000
_cell.length_c   1.000
_cell.angle_alpha   90.00
_cell.angle_beta   90.00
_cell.angle_gamma   90.00
#
_symmetry.space_group_name_H-M   'P 1'
#
loop_
_entity.id
_entity.type
_entity.pdbx_description
1 polymer ?
#
loop_
_entity_poly.entity_id
_entity_poly.type
_entity_poly.pdbx_seq_one_letter_code
_entity_poly.pdbx_strand_id
1 'polypeptide(L)'
;GQALLDKWNQIPDNTDILVTHCPPLGFLDWVPKKMQRVGCMELLNTVQRRVQPKVHVFGHIHEGYGMMTDGTTTFVNASNCTVNFLPMNPPIVIDLPNPRTT
;
A
#
# COMPACT_ATOMS: atom_id res chain seq x y z
N GLY A 1 -10.72 8.00 10.86
CA GLY A 1 -11.02 8.31 12.27
C GLY A 1 -9.73 8.62 13.01
N GLN A 2 -9.77 9.46 14.03
CA GLN A 2 -8.59 10.09 14.65
C GLN A 2 -7.51 9.08 15.09
N ALA A 3 -7.90 7.98 15.74
CA ALA A 3 -6.94 6.98 16.25
C ALA A 3 -6.05 6.36 15.16
N LEU A 4 -6.55 6.20 13.93
CA LEU A 4 -5.73 5.72 12.81
C LEU A 4 -4.83 6.82 12.26
N LEU A 5 -5.32 8.06 12.19
CA LEU A 5 -4.53 9.20 11.77
C LEU A 5 -3.32 9.42 12.71
N ASP A 6 -3.51 9.25 14.02
CA ASP A 6 -2.43 9.36 15.01
C ASP A 6 -1.34 8.30 14.81
N LYS A 7 -1.68 7.14 14.24
CA LYS A 7 -0.70 6.13 13.82
C LYS A 7 0.04 6.56 12.57
N TRP A 8 -0.67 7.05 11.55
CA TRP A 8 -0.06 7.49 10.30
C TRP A 8 0.83 8.71 10.48
N ASN A 9 0.52 9.59 11.43
CA ASN A 9 1.36 10.73 11.81
C ASN A 9 2.72 10.34 12.39
N GLN A 10 2.92 9.09 12.80
CA GLN A 10 4.21 8.59 13.28
C GLN A 10 5.15 8.17 12.14
N ILE A 11 4.67 8.10 10.90
CA ILE A 11 5.49 7.76 9.74
C ILE A 11 6.44 8.93 9.45
N PRO A 12 7.77 8.74 9.44
CA PRO A 12 8.74 9.78 9.11
C PRO A 12 8.61 10.29 7.67
N ASP A 13 8.87 11.58 7.44
CA ASP A 13 8.75 12.20 6.11
C ASP A 13 9.80 11.70 5.11
N ASN A 14 10.92 11.15 5.57
CA ASN A 14 12.00 10.59 4.74
C ASN A 14 11.86 9.08 4.49
N THR A 15 10.66 8.52 4.66
CA THR A 15 10.42 7.09 4.45
C THR A 15 10.44 6.76 2.96
N ASP A 16 11.44 6.00 2.51
CA ASP A 16 11.51 5.52 1.12
C ASP A 16 10.54 4.36 0.84
N ILE A 17 10.40 3.44 1.79
CA ILE A 17 9.57 2.23 1.68
C ILE A 17 8.64 2.16 2.87
N LEU A 18 7.34 2.25 2.61
CA LEU A 18 6.30 2.11 3.63
C LEU A 18 5.68 0.71 3.54
N VAL A 19 5.52 0.05 4.69
CA VAL A 19 4.82 -1.24 4.78
C VAL A 19 3.66 -1.12 5.75
N THR A 20 2.45 -1.44 5.30
CA THR A 20 1.24 -1.50 6.14
C THR A 20 0.49 -2.80 5.87
N HIS A 21 -0.37 -3.24 6.79
CA HIS A 21 -1.22 -4.40 6.49
C HIS A 21 -2.35 -4.03 5.51
N CYS A 22 -3.06 -2.93 5.79
CA CYS A 22 -4.20 -2.47 5.00
C CYS A 22 -3.78 -1.52 3.87
N PRO A 23 -4.53 -1.49 2.74
CA PRO A 23 -4.26 -0.58 1.63
C PRO A 23 -4.70 0.87 1.92
N PRO A 24 -4.08 1.87 1.26
CA PRO A 24 -4.67 3.21 1.15
C PRO A 24 -5.90 3.18 0.23
N LEU A 25 -6.80 4.14 0.41
CA LEU A 25 -8.02 4.24 -0.41
C LEU A 25 -7.67 4.37 -1.91
N GLY A 26 -8.37 3.64 -2.77
CA GLY A 26 -8.25 3.75 -4.24
C GLY A 26 -7.15 2.92 -4.89
N PHE A 27 -6.19 2.39 -4.12
CA PHE A 27 -5.11 1.55 -4.64
C PHE A 27 -5.29 0.11 -4.17
N LEU A 28 -5.64 -0.78 -5.12
CA LEU A 28 -5.71 -2.23 -4.91
C LEU A 28 -6.58 -2.66 -3.71
N ASP A 29 -7.64 -1.88 -3.44
CA ASP A 29 -8.51 -1.97 -2.27
C ASP A 29 -9.99 -2.24 -2.61
N TRP A 30 -10.28 -2.65 -3.85
CA TRP A 30 -11.63 -3.02 -4.28
C TRP A 30 -11.98 -4.42 -3.77
N VAL A 31 -13.15 -4.54 -3.16
CA VAL A 31 -13.71 -5.82 -2.73
C VAL A 31 -14.96 -6.13 -3.56
N PRO A 32 -14.88 -6.97 -4.61
CA PRO A 32 -16.00 -7.27 -5.52
C PRO A 32 -17.25 -7.76 -4.78
N LYS A 33 -17.09 -8.62 -3.77
CA LYS A 33 -18.22 -9.17 -2.99
C LYS A 33 -19.02 -8.09 -2.25
N LYS A 34 -18.39 -6.96 -1.92
CA LYS A 34 -19.02 -5.84 -1.22
C LYS A 34 -19.31 -4.65 -2.16
N MET A 35 -18.92 -4.74 -3.43
CA MET A 35 -19.01 -3.66 -4.41
C MET A 35 -18.50 -2.31 -3.87
N GLN A 36 -17.39 -2.34 -3.13
CA GLN A 36 -16.88 -1.16 -2.44
C GLN A 36 -15.35 -1.14 -2.35
N ARG A 37 -14.81 0.07 -2.19
CA ARG A 37 -13.43 0.35 -1.80
C ARG A 37 -13.32 0.35 -0.28
N VAL A 38 -12.29 -0.29 0.27
CA VAL A 38 -12.10 -0.43 1.72
C VAL A 38 -10.79 0.15 2.25
N GLY A 39 -9.99 0.78 1.39
CA GLY A 39 -8.73 1.37 1.79
C GLY A 39 -8.90 2.59 2.70
N CYS A 40 -7.86 2.91 3.45
CA CYS A 40 -7.89 4.01 4.40
C CYS A 40 -7.63 5.36 3.72
N MET A 41 -8.59 6.29 3.84
CA MET A 41 -8.46 7.65 3.28
C MET A 41 -7.33 8.46 3.96
N GLU A 42 -7.16 8.34 5.27
CA GLU A 42 -6.09 9.06 6.00
C GLU A 42 -4.70 8.55 5.61
N LEU A 43 -4.59 7.24 5.35
CA LEU A 43 -3.34 6.65 4.86
C LEU A 43 -3.04 7.16 3.44
N LEU A 44 -4.05 7.23 2.57
CA LEU A 44 -3.88 7.81 1.23
C LEU A 44 -3.37 9.26 1.31
N ASN A 45 -4.01 10.11 2.13
CA ASN A 45 -3.59 11.50 2.33
C ASN A 45 -2.15 11.57 2.85
N THR A 46 -1.79 10.72 3.81
CA THR A 46 -0.43 10.66 4.35
C THR A 46 0.59 10.29 3.28
N VAL A 47 0.30 9.27 2.48
CA VAL A 47 1.18 8.77 1.41
C VAL A 47 1.32 9.81 0.30
N GLN A 48 0.23 10.35 -0.23
CA GLN A 48 0.30 11.23 -1.41
C GLN A 48 0.72 12.66 -1.09
N ARG A 49 0.41 13.19 0.10
CA ARG A 49 0.60 14.61 0.40
C ARG A 49 1.77 14.91 1.33
N ARG A 50 2.20 13.95 2.15
CA ARG A 50 3.23 14.17 3.17
C ARG A 50 4.46 13.30 2.94
N VAL A 51 4.32 11.99 3.10
CA VAL A 51 5.46 11.07 3.14
C VAL A 51 6.00 10.78 1.75
N GLN A 52 5.12 10.58 0.76
CA GLN A 52 5.47 10.31 -0.64
C GLN A 52 6.58 9.25 -0.80
N PRO A 53 6.43 8.06 -0.19
CA PRO A 53 7.42 6.99 -0.29
C PRO A 53 7.57 6.55 -1.75
N LYS A 54 8.75 6.05 -2.11
CA LYS A 54 8.97 5.46 -3.44
C LYS A 54 8.11 4.21 -3.63
N VAL A 55 7.95 3.42 -2.56
CA VAL A 55 7.14 2.19 -2.56
C VAL A 55 6.27 2.12 -1.32
N HIS A 56 5.00 1.78 -1.50
CA HIS A 56 4.08 1.43 -0.43
C HIS A 56 3.59 -0.01 -0.61
N VAL A 57 4.07 -0.91 0.24
CA VAL A 57 3.68 -2.33 0.24
C VAL A 57 2.60 -2.58 1.26
N PHE A 58 1.57 -3.33 0.86
CA PHE A 58 0.48 -3.76 1.72
C PHE A 58 -0.12 -5.09 1.26
N GLY A 59 -1.18 -5.53 1.91
CA GLY A 59 -1.89 -6.75 1.55
C GLY A 59 -3.36 -6.66 1.95
N HIS A 60 -3.81 -7.66 2.71
CA HIS A 60 -5.15 -7.77 3.31
C HIS A 60 -6.29 -8.01 2.29
N ILE A 61 -6.33 -7.27 1.18
CA ILE A 61 -7.35 -7.41 0.14
C ILE A 61 -6.83 -8.38 -0.92
N HIS A 62 -7.16 -9.66 -0.78
CA HIS A 62 -6.64 -10.74 -1.63
C HIS A 62 -7.04 -10.56 -3.11
N GLU A 63 -8.21 -9.97 -3.37
CA GLU A 63 -8.68 -9.60 -4.71
C GLU A 63 -7.82 -8.55 -5.39
N GLY A 64 -7.08 -7.78 -4.60
CA GLY A 64 -6.27 -6.67 -5.06
C GLY A 64 -4.82 -7.00 -5.35
N TYR A 65 -4.39 -8.28 -5.33
CA TYR A 65 -3.00 -8.64 -5.63
C TYR A 65 -2.50 -7.98 -6.91
N GLY A 66 -1.33 -7.31 -6.84
CA GLY A 66 -0.73 -6.63 -7.99
C GLY A 66 -0.05 -5.31 -7.63
N MET A 67 0.12 -4.45 -8.63
CA MET A 67 0.83 -3.17 -8.53
C MET A 67 0.06 -2.05 -9.23
N MET A 68 0.15 -0.84 -8.68
CA MET A 68 -0.33 0.41 -9.27
C MET A 68 0.66 1.54 -8.99
N THR A 69 0.59 2.64 -9.72
CA THR A 69 1.39 3.84 -9.43
C THR A 69 0.55 5.10 -9.67
N ASP A 70 0.83 6.15 -8.90
CA ASP A 70 0.35 7.51 -9.16
C ASP A 70 1.41 8.41 -9.81
N GLY A 71 2.51 7.82 -10.28
CA GLY A 71 3.65 8.54 -10.84
C GLY A 71 4.70 8.95 -9.80
N THR A 72 4.37 8.91 -8.51
CA THR A 72 5.31 9.21 -7.41
C THR A 72 5.58 7.98 -6.56
N THR A 73 4.52 7.35 -6.04
CA THR A 73 4.57 6.13 -5.23
C THR A 73 4.21 4.91 -6.09
N THR A 74 4.94 3.81 -5.91
CA THR A 74 4.52 2.49 -6.39
C THR A 74 3.77 1.76 -5.27
N PHE A 75 2.50 1.46 -5.49
CA PHE A 75 1.62 0.77 -4.55
C PHE A 75 1.59 -0.73 -4.89
N VAL A 76 1.91 -1.58 -3.91
CA VAL A 76 2.02 -3.01 -4.13
C VAL A 76 1.19 -3.77 -3.12
N ASN A 77 0.19 -4.49 -3.62
CA ASN A 77 -0.57 -5.45 -2.83
C ASN A 77 0.10 -6.83 -3.00
N ALA A 78 0.87 -7.22 -1.99
CA ALA A 78 1.62 -8.46 -1.93
C ALA A 78 0.82 -9.60 -1.26
N SER A 79 -0.51 -9.60 -1.35
CA SER A 79 -1.33 -10.70 -0.83
C SER A 79 -0.97 -12.01 -1.52
N ASN A 80 -0.23 -12.87 -0.83
CA ASN A 80 0.16 -14.20 -1.34
C ASN A 80 -1.08 -15.10 -1.51
N CYS A 81 -1.97 -15.08 -0.51
CA CYS A 81 -3.18 -15.87 -0.55
C CYS A 81 -4.21 -15.25 -1.51
N THR A 82 -4.88 -16.12 -2.26
CA THR A 82 -6.07 -15.77 -3.05
C THR A 82 -7.31 -15.68 -2.16
N VAL A 83 -8.45 -15.32 -2.74
CA VAL A 83 -9.76 -15.32 -2.06
C VAL A 83 -10.17 -16.67 -1.49
N ASN A 84 -9.58 -17.76 -1.99
CA ASN A 84 -9.81 -19.13 -1.53
C ASN A 84 -8.81 -19.55 -0.44
N PHE A 85 -8.03 -18.60 0.11
CA PHE A 85 -7.00 -18.84 1.13
C PHE A 85 -5.88 -19.78 0.68
N LEU A 86 -5.66 -19.89 -0.64
CA LEU A 86 -4.57 -20.66 -1.22
C LEU A 86 -3.37 -19.73 -1.52
N PRO A 87 -2.15 -20.07 -1.08
CA PRO A 87 -0.94 -19.25 -1.27
C PRO A 87 -0.39 -19.40 -2.70
N MET A 88 -1.11 -18.85 -3.67
CA MET A 88 -0.87 -19.08 -5.10
C MET A 88 -0.35 -17.84 -5.84
N ASN A 89 -0.49 -16.65 -5.26
CA ASN A 89 0.01 -15.45 -5.91
C ASN A 89 1.54 -15.42 -5.81
N PRO A 90 2.26 -15.25 -6.93
CA PRO A 90 3.72 -15.28 -6.92
C PRO A 90 4.29 -14.07 -6.16
N PRO A 91 5.54 -14.15 -5.69
CA PRO A 91 6.23 -12.99 -5.14
C PRO A 91 6.35 -11.87 -6.19
N ILE A 92 6.13 -10.63 -5.75
CA ILE A 92 6.39 -9.43 -6.56
C ILE A 92 7.81 -8.96 -6.26
N VAL A 93 8.63 -8.84 -7.29
CA VAL A 93 10.01 -8.34 -7.19
C VAL A 93 10.04 -6.88 -7.63
N ILE A 94 10.67 -6.03 -6.83
CA ILE A 94 10.80 -4.58 -7.10
C ILE A 94 12.27 -4.21 -6.92
N ASP A 95 12.85 -3.61 -7.96
CA ASP A 95 14.19 -3.06 -7.91
C ASP A 95 14.12 -1.56 -7.62
N LEU A 96 14.90 -1.11 -6.63
CA LEU A 96 15.06 0.30 -6.31
C LEU A 96 16.52 0.70 -6.44
N PRO A 97 16.80 1.92 -6.95
CA PRO A 97 18.16 2.43 -6.94
C PRO A 97 18.62 2.61 -5.49
N ASN A 98 19.90 2.34 -5.25
CA ASN A 98 20.52 2.67 -3.96
C ASN A 98 20.31 4.17 -3.64
N PRO A 99 20.18 4.53 -2.35
CA PRO A 99 20.15 5.93 -1.95
C PRO A 99 21.37 6.64 -2.53
N ARG A 100 21.15 7.84 -3.09
CA ARG A 100 22.27 8.66 -3.54
C ARG A 100 23.06 9.07 -2.31
N THR A 101 24.32 8.67 -2.23
CA THR A 101 25.28 9.24 -1.29
C THR A 101 25.48 10.71 -1.68
N THR A 102 24.94 11.61 -0.86
CA THR A 102 25.31 13.04 -0.87
C THR A 102 26.58 13.26 -0.09
#